data_AF-A0A2V9VF34-F1
#
_entry.id   AF-A0A2V9VF34-F1
#
_cell.length_a   1.000
_cell.length_b   1.000
_cell.length_c   1.000
_cell.angle_alpha   90.00
_cell.angle_beta   90.00
_cell.angle_gamma   90.00
#
_symmetry.space_group_name_H-M   'P 1'
#
loop_
_entity.id
_entity.type
_entity.pdbx_description
1 polymer ?
#
loop_
_entity_poly.entity_id
_entity_poly.type
_entity_poly.pdbx_seq_one_letter_code
_entity_poly.pdbx_strand_id
1 'polypeptide(L)'
;MNHDVNNGRSVAQVLGEMKGELQEFVATRVAMLKSEMREKAKTLKTAVPLAGGAILLLTSAFFLLSIGFAALVAALFPNSPYRWCFGFFGIGMLWAILGMLAGYFAKREFAAKQLMPTKTIEVLKGDKIWIQSEMKSQI
;
A
#
# COMPACT_ATOMS: atom_id res chain seq x y z
N MET A 1 -33.06 -13.37 -66.89
CA MET A 1 -32.31 -12.14 -66.54
C MET A 1 -32.12 -12.20 -65.03
N ASN A 2 -30.91 -12.58 -64.62
CA ASN A 2 -30.54 -12.99 -63.26
C ASN A 2 -30.42 -11.79 -62.33
N HIS A 3 -30.93 -11.86 -61.10
CA HIS A 3 -30.40 -11.11 -59.95
C HIS A 3 -30.81 -11.81 -58.64
N ASP A 4 -30.14 -12.91 -58.34
CA ASP A 4 -30.08 -13.47 -56.98
C ASP A 4 -29.23 -12.54 -56.11
N VAL A 5 -29.89 -11.82 -55.21
CA VAL A 5 -29.25 -10.89 -54.29
C VAL A 5 -28.66 -11.69 -53.13
N ASN A 6 -27.46 -12.23 -53.34
CA ASN A 6 -26.63 -12.85 -52.29
C ASN A 6 -26.07 -11.76 -51.35
N ASN A 7 -26.92 -11.19 -50.50
CA ASN A 7 -26.53 -10.20 -49.48
C ASN A 7 -26.13 -10.87 -48.15
N GLY A 8 -25.66 -12.12 -48.21
CA GLY A 8 -25.45 -13.02 -47.08
C GLY A 8 -24.06 -12.97 -46.46
N ARG A 9 -23.43 -11.79 -46.32
CA ARG A 9 -22.39 -11.67 -45.28
C ARG A 9 -23.12 -11.71 -43.94
N SER A 10 -23.27 -12.93 -43.44
CA SER A 10 -24.00 -13.24 -42.21
C SER A 10 -23.47 -12.36 -41.08
N VAL A 11 -24.38 -11.73 -40.33
CA VAL A 11 -24.08 -10.98 -39.10
C VAL A 11 -23.25 -11.83 -38.13
N ALA A 12 -23.38 -13.17 -38.20
CA ALA A 12 -22.55 -14.11 -37.46
C ALA A 12 -21.06 -14.11 -37.87
N GLN A 13 -20.75 -13.84 -39.14
CA GLN A 13 -19.37 -13.74 -39.64
C GLN A 13 -18.70 -12.45 -39.14
N VAL A 14 -19.42 -11.32 -39.14
CA VAL A 14 -18.94 -10.04 -38.59
C VAL A 14 -18.73 -10.12 -37.08
N LEU A 15 -19.63 -10.79 -36.35
CA LEU A 15 -19.44 -11.07 -34.92
C LEU A 15 -18.24 -11.97 -34.63
N GLY A 16 -17.97 -12.94 -35.51
CA GLY A 16 -16.79 -13.80 -35.43
C GLY A 16 -15.49 -13.01 -35.61
N GLU A 17 -15.45 -12.14 -36.62
CA GLU A 17 -14.33 -11.22 -36.89
C GLU A 17 -14.10 -10.25 -35.70
N MET A 18 -15.15 -9.61 -35.18
CA MET A 18 -15.06 -8.71 -34.01
C MET A 18 -14.57 -9.42 -32.74
N LYS A 19 -15.01 -10.66 -32.49
CA LYS A 19 -14.53 -11.46 -31.36
C LYS A 19 -13.03 -11.77 -31.50
N GLY A 20 -12.57 -12.07 -32.71
CA GLY A 20 -11.16 -12.28 -33.01
C GLY A 20 -10.33 -11.02 -32.71
N GLU A 21 -10.77 -9.87 -33.21
CA GLU A 21 -10.11 -8.58 -32.99
C GLU A 21 -10.06 -8.18 -31.51
N LEU A 22 -11.15 -8.41 -30.74
CA LEU A 22 -11.16 -8.16 -29.30
C LEU A 22 -10.20 -9.08 -28.53
N GLN A 23 -10.11 -10.36 -28.91
CA GLN A 23 -9.14 -11.28 -28.31
C GLN A 23 -7.70 -10.83 -28.58
N GLU A 24 -7.42 -10.38 -29.80
CA GLU A 24 -6.11 -9.83 -30.19
C GLU A 24 -5.79 -8.54 -29.43
N PHE A 25 -6.77 -7.65 -29.26
CA PHE A 25 -6.60 -6.41 -28.50
C PHE A 25 -6.33 -6.68 -27.01
N VAL A 26 -7.07 -7.60 -26.39
CA VAL A 26 -6.85 -8.00 -24.99
C VAL A 26 -5.49 -8.66 -24.82
N ALA A 27 -5.11 -9.59 -25.71
CA ALA A 27 -3.79 -10.22 -25.68
C ALA A 27 -2.67 -9.17 -25.77
N THR A 28 -2.83 -8.18 -26.63
CA THR A 28 -1.89 -7.07 -26.80
C THR A 28 -1.81 -6.18 -25.55
N ARG A 29 -2.95 -5.83 -24.95
CA ARG A 29 -2.99 -5.01 -23.72
C ARG A 29 -2.37 -5.72 -22.54
N VAL A 30 -2.60 -7.03 -22.42
CA VAL A 30 -1.97 -7.87 -21.39
C VAL A 30 -0.46 -7.99 -21.61
N ALA A 31 -0.01 -8.14 -22.86
CA ALA A 31 1.41 -8.18 -23.19
C ALA A 31 2.10 -6.85 -22.82
N MET A 32 1.50 -5.70 -23.17
CA MET A 32 2.02 -4.39 -22.80
C MET A 32 2.02 -4.16 -21.28
N LEU A 33 0.95 -4.54 -20.57
CA LEU A 33 0.88 -4.45 -19.12
C LEU A 33 1.98 -5.28 -18.46
N LYS A 34 2.21 -6.50 -18.95
CA LYS A 34 3.28 -7.38 -18.46
C LYS A 34 4.67 -6.77 -18.69
N SER A 35 4.91 -6.12 -19.84
CA SER A 35 6.18 -5.44 -20.09
C SER A 35 6.38 -4.24 -19.18
N GLU A 36 5.36 -3.40 -18.97
CA GLU A 36 5.43 -2.26 -18.05
C GLU A 36 5.66 -2.71 -16.60
N MET A 37 4.96 -3.74 -16.13
CA MET A 37 5.18 -4.28 -14.79
C MET A 37 6.61 -4.82 -14.62
N ARG A 38 7.16 -5.48 -15.65
CA ARG A 38 8.53 -5.99 -15.64
C ARG A 38 9.55 -4.85 -15.60
N GLU A 39 9.32 -3.77 -16.34
CA GLU A 39 10.17 -2.59 -16.33
C GLU A 39 10.12 -1.87 -14.98
N LYS A 40 8.93 -1.65 -14.43
CA LYS A 40 8.77 -1.11 -13.06
C LYS A 40 9.43 -2.00 -12.02
N ALA A 41 9.29 -3.32 -12.12
CA ALA A 41 9.95 -4.25 -11.22
C ALA A 41 11.47 -4.20 -11.33
N LYS A 42 12.02 -3.97 -12.54
CA LYS A 42 13.47 -3.82 -12.75
C LYS A 42 13.98 -2.52 -12.11
N THR A 43 13.26 -1.41 -12.29
CA THR A 43 13.57 -0.15 -11.60
C THR A 43 13.48 -0.30 -10.09
N LEU A 44 12.46 -1.03 -9.60
CA LEU A 44 12.30 -1.32 -8.18
C LEU A 44 13.45 -2.17 -7.65
N LYS A 45 13.94 -3.17 -8.40
CA LYS A 45 15.11 -3.98 -8.00
C LYS A 45 16.38 -3.14 -7.81
N THR A 46 16.57 -2.07 -8.57
CA THR A 46 17.71 -1.16 -8.41
C THR A 46 17.45 -0.13 -7.30
N ALA A 47 16.21 0.34 -7.16
CA ALA A 47 15.83 1.31 -6.13
C ALA A 47 15.74 0.72 -4.71
N VAL A 48 15.35 -0.56 -4.58
CA VAL A 48 15.21 -1.26 -3.29
C VAL A 48 16.49 -1.31 -2.47
N PRO A 49 17.67 -1.71 -3.00
CA PRO A 49 18.90 -1.71 -2.22
C PRO A 49 19.35 -0.29 -1.85
N LEU A 50 19.13 0.69 -2.73
CA LEU A 50 19.45 2.10 -2.45
C LEU A 50 18.55 2.67 -1.35
N ALA A 51 17.23 2.42 -1.42
CA ALA A 51 16.28 2.79 -0.39
C ALA A 51 16.55 2.05 0.92
N GLY A 52 16.91 0.76 0.85
CA GLY A 52 17.32 -0.03 2.01
C GLY A 52 18.56 0.56 2.69
N GLY A 53 19.60 0.90 1.92
CA GLY A 53 20.79 1.57 2.43
C GLY A 53 20.48 2.94 3.06
N ALA A 54 19.63 3.73 2.41
CA ALA A 54 19.19 5.01 2.96
C ALA A 54 18.41 4.84 4.28
N ILE A 55 17.48 3.90 4.36
CA ILE A 55 16.73 3.60 5.59
C ILE A 55 17.69 3.15 6.70
N LEU A 56 18.67 2.29 6.39
CA LEU A 56 19.66 1.84 7.37
C LEU A 56 20.50 3.01 7.90
N LEU A 57 21.00 3.88 7.02
CA LEU A 57 21.79 5.06 7.39
C LEU A 57 20.97 6.09 8.17
N LEU A 58 19.72 6.34 7.78
CA LEU A 58 18.83 7.25 8.51
C LEU A 58 18.49 6.70 9.89
N THR A 59 18.23 5.39 9.97
CA THR A 59 17.96 4.71 11.24
C THR A 59 19.18 4.75 12.15
N SER A 60 20.38 4.49 11.63
CA SER A 60 21.61 4.57 12.44
C SER A 60 21.89 6.00 12.91
N ALA A 61 21.75 7.00 12.04
CA ALA A 61 21.88 8.41 12.40
C ALA A 61 20.88 8.81 13.48
N PHE A 62 19.62 8.36 13.38
CA PHE A 62 18.59 8.60 14.39
C PHE A 62 18.96 8.05 15.77
N PHE A 63 19.47 6.82 15.84
CA PHE A 63 19.91 6.23 17.10
C PHE A 63 21.12 6.96 17.69
N LEU A 64 22.11 7.29 16.86
CA LEU A 64 23.29 8.05 17.28
C LEU A 64 22.91 9.42 17.86
N LEU A 65 22.00 10.14 17.19
CA LEU A 65 21.49 11.41 17.69
C LEU A 65 20.73 11.24 19.01
N SER A 66 19.87 10.23 19.11
CA SER A 66 19.10 9.97 20.34
C SER A 66 20.02 9.64 21.52
N ILE A 67 21.08 8.86 21.31
CA ILE A 67 22.09 8.59 22.34
C ILE A 67 22.87 9.86 22.68
N GLY A 68 23.22 10.68 21.69
CA GLY A 68 23.87 11.97 21.90
C GLY A 68 23.05 12.91 22.78
N PHE A 69 21.74 13.03 22.52
CA PHE A 69 20.84 13.79 23.37
C PHE A 69 20.69 13.20 24.78
N ALA A 70 20.61 11.86 24.90
CA ALA A 70 20.59 11.20 26.21
C ALA A 70 21.87 11.49 26.99
N ALA A 71 23.04 11.52 26.33
CA ALA A 71 24.31 11.86 26.94
C ALA A 71 24.37 13.33 27.40
N LEU A 72 23.79 14.27 26.62
CA LEU A 72 23.66 15.67 27.04
C LEU A 72 22.81 15.81 28.31
N VAL A 73 21.68 15.10 28.38
CA VAL A 73 20.84 15.09 29.59
C VAL A 73 21.59 14.45 30.75
N ALA A 74 22.32 13.36 30.52
CA ALA A 74 23.14 12.71 31.54
C ALA A 74 24.28 13.62 32.05
N ALA A 75 24.84 14.48 31.20
CA ALA A 75 25.88 15.44 31.56
C ALA A 75 25.39 16.50 32.56
N LEU A 76 24.08 16.77 32.62
CA LEU A 76 23.48 17.66 33.63
C LEU A 76 23.50 17.06 35.05
N PHE A 77 23.72 15.74 35.18
CA PHE A 77 23.76 15.02 36.44
C PHE A 77 25.11 14.31 36.67
N PRO A 78 26.24 15.04 36.73
CA PRO A 78 27.57 14.45 36.72
C PRO A 78 27.89 13.62 37.98
N ASN A 79 27.24 13.91 39.11
CA ASN A 79 27.48 13.23 40.40
C ASN A 79 26.48 12.11 40.69
N SER A 80 25.52 11.85 39.81
CA SER A 80 24.51 10.81 40.01
C SER A 80 24.98 9.47 39.38
N PRO A 81 24.89 8.35 40.11
CA PRO A 81 25.10 7.02 39.52
C PRO A 81 24.01 6.65 38.50
N TYR A 82 22.84 7.31 38.54
CA TYR A 82 21.71 7.05 37.64
C TYR A 82 21.61 8.00 36.44
N ARG A 83 22.66 8.77 36.15
CA ARG A 83 22.67 9.82 35.11
C ARG A 83 22.18 9.34 33.73
N TRP A 84 22.59 8.13 33.33
CA TRP A 84 22.20 7.54 32.04
C TRP A 84 20.74 7.13 32.03
N CYS A 85 20.21 6.65 33.16
CA CYS A 85 18.80 6.31 33.30
C CYS A 85 17.93 7.54 33.06
N PHE A 86 18.26 8.66 33.70
CA PHE A 86 17.56 9.94 33.46
C PHE A 86 17.75 10.45 32.04
N GLY A 87 18.93 10.26 31.44
CA GLY A 87 19.19 10.63 30.04
C GLY A 87 18.28 9.90 29.05
N PHE A 88 18.23 8.57 29.14
CA PHE A 88 17.37 7.76 28.29
C PHE A 88 15.88 7.97 28.57
N PHE A 89 15.50 8.13 29.84
CA PHE A 89 14.10 8.40 30.20
C PHE A 89 13.64 9.76 29.68
N GLY A 90 14.49 10.79 29.79
CA GLY A 90 14.20 12.12 29.27
C GLY A 90 13.97 12.13 27.77
N ILE A 91 14.88 11.53 27.00
CA ILE A 91 14.72 11.46 25.53
C ILE A 91 13.58 10.54 25.12
N GLY A 92 13.36 9.44 25.85
CA GLY A 92 12.25 8.52 25.62
C GLY A 92 10.90 9.19 25.83
N MET A 93 10.77 10.02 26.88
CA MET A 93 9.57 10.79 27.15
C MET A 93 9.33 11.86 26.08
N LEU A 94 10.39 12.52 25.59
CA LEU A 94 10.29 13.45 24.46
C LEU A 94 9.78 12.75 23.19
N TRP A 95 10.34 11.59 22.85
CA TRP A 95 9.87 10.78 21.71
C TRP A 95 8.44 10.29 21.89
N ALA A 96 8.04 9.93 23.11
CA ALA A 96 6.67 9.52 23.40
C ALA A 96 5.67 10.66 23.15
N ILE A 97 6.00 11.89 23.54
CA ILE A 97 5.15 13.07 23.30
C ILE A 97 5.05 13.34 21.79
N LEU A 98 6.18 13.39 21.08
CA LEU A 98 6.19 13.59 19.64
C LEU A 98 5.42 12.49 18.89
N GLY A 99 5.60 11.23 19.30
CA GLY A 99 4.87 10.08 18.75
C GLY A 99 3.37 10.16 19.01
N MET A 100 2.97 10.59 20.21
CA MET A 100 1.56 10.82 20.55
C MET A 100 0.93 11.92 19.69
N LEU A 101 1.62 13.05 19.51
CA LEU A 101 1.18 14.15 18.65
C LEU A 101 1.04 13.70 17.19
N ALA A 102 2.08 13.05 16.64
CA ALA A 102 2.05 12.53 15.28
C ALA A 102 0.92 11.50 15.09
N GLY A 103 0.74 10.58 16.04
CA GLY A 103 -0.34 9.60 16.02
C GLY A 103 -1.73 10.24 16.12
N TYR A 104 -1.87 11.31 16.90
CA TYR A 104 -3.10 12.08 17.01
C TYR A 104 -3.44 12.76 15.68
N PHE A 105 -2.47 13.43 15.05
CA PHE A 105 -2.66 14.05 13.74
C PHE A 105 -2.95 13.03 12.65
N ALA A 106 -2.25 11.89 12.65
CA ALA A 106 -2.52 10.80 11.71
C ALA A 106 -3.95 10.26 11.88
N LYS A 107 -4.38 9.97 13.11
CA LYS A 107 -5.76 9.54 13.39
C LYS A 107 -6.79 10.58 12.93
N ARG A 108 -6.51 11.86 13.17
CA ARG A 108 -7.39 12.96 12.74
C ARG A 108 -7.46 13.04 11.22
N GLU A 109 -6.33 12.92 10.53
CA GLU A 109 -6.28 12.95 9.06
C GLU A 109 -6.98 11.73 8.46
N PHE A 110 -6.79 10.53 9.01
CA PHE A 110 -7.50 9.31 8.59
C PHE A 110 -9.00 9.32 8.91
N ALA A 111 -9.41 10.03 9.95
CA ALA A 111 -10.82 10.22 10.26
C ALA A 111 -11.47 11.30 9.37
N ALA A 112 -10.72 12.36 9.06
CA ALA A 112 -11.19 13.48 8.24
C ALA A 112 -11.20 13.13 6.74
N LYS A 113 -10.14 12.50 6.24
CA LYS A 113 -10.13 11.85 4.93
C LYS A 113 -10.64 10.43 5.14
N GLN A 114 -11.92 10.18 4.85
CA GLN A 114 -12.53 8.84 4.82
C GLN A 114 -11.80 7.90 3.84
N LEU A 115 -10.58 7.50 4.15
CA LEU A 115 -9.76 6.55 3.39
C LEU A 115 -10.24 5.11 3.65
N MET A 116 -11.08 4.91 4.65
CA MET A 116 -11.91 3.71 4.77
C MET A 116 -13.23 3.95 4.02
N PRO A 117 -13.43 3.36 2.82
CA PRO A 117 -14.71 3.44 2.12
C PRO A 117 -15.77 2.73 2.96
N THR A 118 -16.53 3.52 3.72
CA THR A 118 -17.51 3.02 4.70
C THR A 118 -18.57 2.17 4.01
N LYS A 119 -18.96 2.56 2.79
CA LYS A 119 -19.88 1.81 1.93
C LYS A 119 -19.34 0.44 1.52
N THR A 120 -18.07 0.32 1.15
CA THR A 120 -17.47 -0.97 0.77
C THR A 120 -17.30 -1.90 1.96
N ILE A 121 -16.92 -1.37 3.13
CA ILE A 121 -16.84 -2.16 4.37
C ILE A 121 -18.22 -2.65 4.79
N GLU A 122 -19.26 -1.84 4.63
CA GLU A 122 -20.64 -2.20 4.96
C GLU A 122 -21.18 -3.31 4.05
N VAL A 123 -20.94 -3.22 2.74
CA VAL A 123 -21.29 -4.29 1.78
C VAL A 123 -20.53 -5.59 2.08
N LEU A 124 -19.22 -5.52 2.34
CA LEU A 124 -18.42 -6.71 2.69
C LEU A 124 -18.86 -7.37 4.01
N LYS A 125 -19.37 -6.59 4.97
CA LYS A 125 -19.97 -7.14 6.19
C LYS A 125 -21.30 -7.82 5.90
N GLY A 126 -22.14 -7.22 5.05
CA GLY A 126 -23.39 -7.82 4.58
C GLY A 126 -23.16 -9.16 3.87
N ASP A 127 -22.23 -9.19 2.91
CA ASP A 127 -21.87 -10.40 2.17
C ASP A 127 -21.36 -11.51 3.09
N LYS A 128 -20.55 -11.17 4.10
CA LYS A 128 -20.06 -12.14 5.09
C LYS A 128 -21.18 -12.73 5.93
N ILE A 129 -22.15 -11.92 6.35
CA ILE A 129 -23.30 -12.38 7.15
C ILE A 129 -24.19 -13.31 6.32
N TRP A 130 -24.44 -12.95 5.05
CA TRP A 130 -25.24 -13.77 4.14
C TRP A 130 -24.59 -15.15 3.87
N ILE A 131 -23.27 -15.18 3.61
CA ILE A 131 -22.54 -16.45 3.43
C ILE A 131 -22.57 -17.30 4.70
N GLN A 132 -22.41 -16.69 5.88
CA GLN A 132 -22.50 -17.42 7.15
C GLN A 132 -23.91 -17.97 7.42
N SER A 133 -24.96 -17.25 7.05
CA SER A 133 -26.33 -17.77 7.19
C SER A 133 -26.61 -18.92 6.23
N GLU A 134 -26.12 -18.84 5.00
CA GLU A 134 -26.33 -19.88 3.98
C GLU A 134 -25.62 -21.20 4.33
N MET A 135 -24.41 -21.11 4.89
CA MET A 135 -23.68 -22.29 5.39
C MET A 135 -24.37 -22.95 6.60
N LYS A 136 -25.09 -22.16 7.42
CA LYS A 136 -25.78 -22.65 8.61
C LYS A 136 -27.17 -23.21 8.31
N SER A 137 -27.76 -22.89 7.16
CA SER A 137 -29.05 -23.43 6.70
C SER A 137 -28.94 -24.69 5.85
N GLN A 138 -27.74 -25.05 5.37
CA GLN A 138 -27.49 -26.28 4.60
C GLN A 138 -26.92 -27.44 5.43
N ILE A 139 -26.77 -27.28 6.74
CA ILE A 139 -26.42 -28.33 7.72
C ILE A 139 -27.66 -28.61 8.58
#